data_AF-A0A2S6ICI7-F1
#
_entry.id   AF-A0A2S6ICI7-F1
#
_cell.length_a   1.000
_cell.length_b   1.000
_cell.length_c   1.000
_cell.angle_alpha   90.00
_cell.angle_beta   90.00
_cell.angle_gamma   90.00
#
_symmetry.space_group_name_H-M   'P 1'
#
loop_
_entity.id
_entity.type
_entity.pdbx_description
1 polymer ?
#
loop_
_entity_poly.entity_id
_entity_poly.type
_entity_poly.pdbx_seq_one_letter_code
_entity_poly.pdbx_strand_id
1 'polypeptide(L)' 'MLITGCTWAQVPTEQFGCSGVTCWRRLRDWTEAGVWPRLHQVLLDELRAAGKLDLETAVVDGSHVRALKGGSHRPFTG' A
#
# COMPACT_ATOMS: atom_id res chain seq x y z
N MET A 1 19.22 -3.46 -0.95
CA MET A 1 18.46 -3.05 -2.15
C MET A 1 17.03 -3.54 -1.97
N LEU A 2 16.05 -2.64 -1.83
CA LEU A 2 14.64 -3.03 -1.84
C LEU A 2 14.28 -3.37 -3.30
N ILE A 3 13.82 -4.59 -3.54
CA ILE A 3 13.35 -5.01 -4.86
C ILE A 3 11.89 -4.57 -4.96
N THR A 4 11.63 -3.47 -5.65
CA THR A 4 10.25 -3.02 -5.91
C THR A 4 9.54 -4.07 -6.77
N GLY A 5 8.38 -4.56 -6.30
CA GLY A 5 7.61 -5.59 -6.98
C GLY A 5 7.99 -7.05 -6.66
N CYS A 6 8.86 -7.30 -5.67
CA CYS A 6 9.09 -8.66 -5.20
C CYS A 6 7.85 -9.23 -4.48
N THR A 7 7.68 -10.55 -4.57
CA THR A 7 6.62 -11.24 -3.83
C THR A 7 6.92 -11.27 -2.33
N TRP A 8 5.91 -11.44 -1.49
CA TRP A 8 6.09 -11.62 -0.04
C TRP A 8 6.99 -12.80 0.32
N ALA A 9 7.09 -13.83 -0.54
CA ALA A 9 8.01 -14.95 -0.32
C ALA A 9 9.49 -14.57 -0.53
N GLN A 10 9.77 -13.48 -1.26
CA GLN A 10 11.12 -13.01 -1.59
C GLN A 10 11.63 -11.93 -0.61
N VAL A 11 10.82 -11.53 0.36
CA VAL A 11 11.21 -10.54 1.38
C VAL A 11 12.27 -11.16 2.31
N PRO A 12 13.44 -10.51 2.51
CA PRO A 12 14.53 -11.06 3.31
C PRO A 12 14.17 -11.21 4.80
N THR A 13 14.05 -12.44 5.28
CA THR A 13 13.71 -12.73 6.69
C THR A 13 14.69 -12.09 7.68
N GLU A 14 15.99 -12.06 7.38
CA GLU A 14 17.02 -11.51 8.26
C GLU A 14 16.84 -10.02 8.56
N GLN A 15 16.28 -9.25 7.61
CA GLN A 15 16.05 -7.81 7.79
C GLN A 15 14.78 -7.51 8.60
N PHE A 16 13.75 -8.35 8.47
CA PHE A 16 12.44 -8.11 9.09
C PHE A 16 12.21 -8.93 10.36
N GLY A 17 13.07 -9.91 10.66
CA GLY A 17 12.89 -10.85 11.78
C GLY A 17 11.68 -11.79 11.63
N CYS A 18 10.98 -11.73 10.48
CA CYS A 18 9.84 -12.58 10.12
C CYS A 18 9.93 -13.00 8.65
N SER A 19 9.34 -14.15 8.32
CA SER A 19 9.09 -14.48 6.91
C SER A 19 8.15 -13.45 6.31
N GLY A 20 8.35 -13.08 5.03
CA GLY A 20 7.49 -12.06 4.41
C GLY A 20 6.01 -12.45 4.36
N VAL A 21 5.65 -13.73 4.37
CA VAL A 21 4.26 -14.20 4.54
C VAL A 21 3.69 -13.79 5.91
N THR A 22 4.49 -13.91 6.98
CA THR A 22 4.09 -13.44 8.32
C THR A 22 3.94 -11.93 8.35
N CYS A 23 4.87 -11.21 7.72
CA CYS A 23 4.83 -9.76 7.66
C CYS A 23 3.60 -9.27 6.85
N TRP A 24 3.25 -9.94 5.74
CA TRP A 24 2.01 -9.69 4.97
C TRP A 24 0.75 -9.92 5.79
N ARG A 25 0.67 -11.03 6.54
CA ARG A 25 -0.49 -11.29 7.39
C ARG A 25 -0.70 -10.17 8.41
N ARG A 26 0.38 -9.72 9.07
CA ARG A 26 0.32 -8.58 10.00
C ARG A 26 -0.13 -7.29 9.31
N LEU A 27 0.42 -7.00 8.13
CA LEU A 27 0.00 -5.85 7.33
C LEU A 27 -1.50 -5.89 7.00
N ARG A 28 -2.01 -7.06 6.59
CA ARG A 28 -3.44 -7.27 6.34
C ARG A 28 -4.26 -7.06 7.61
N ASP A 29 -3.88 -7.70 8.72
CA ASP A 29 -4.61 -7.62 9.98
C ASP A 29 -4.66 -6.17 10.52
N TRP A 30 -3.58 -5.39 10.34
CA TRP A 30 -3.56 -3.95 10.65
C TRP A 30 -4.44 -3.11 9.73
N THR A 31 -4.50 -3.49 8.46
CA THR A 31 -5.37 -2.84 7.48
C THR A 31 -6.84 -3.06 7.84
N GLU A 32 -7.22 -4.30 8.17
CA GLU A 32 -8.56 -4.66 8.61
C GLU A 32 -8.92 -4.00 9.95
N ALA A 33 -7.96 -3.84 10.86
CA ALA A 33 -8.15 -3.13 12.13
C ALA A 33 -8.17 -1.59 11.99
N GLY A 34 -7.97 -1.04 10.78
CA GLY A 34 -8.00 0.41 10.56
C GLY A 34 -6.81 1.14 11.20
N VAL A 35 -5.66 0.48 11.35
CA VAL A 35 -4.47 1.09 11.97
C VAL A 35 -3.94 2.25 11.12
N TRP A 36 -3.93 2.12 9.79
CA TRP A 36 -3.31 3.11 8.91
C TRP A 36 -3.93 4.49 8.97
N PRO A 37 -5.27 4.67 8.88
CA PRO A 37 -5.88 5.99 9.02
C PRO A 37 -5.59 6.62 10.38
N ARG A 38 -5.61 5.83 11.46
CA ARG A 38 -5.34 6.33 12.82
C ARG A 38 -3.89 6.76 12.99
N LEU A 39 -2.96 5.94 12.53
CA LEU A 39 -1.53 6.25 12.56
C LEU A 39 -1.22 7.51 11.74
N HIS A 40 -1.83 7.63 10.56
CA HIS A 40 -1.66 8.79 9.71
C HIS A 40 -2.12 10.08 10.41
N GLN A 41 -3.28 10.06 11.07
CA GLN A 41 -3.77 11.23 11.82
C GLN A 41 -2.81 11.62 12.95
N VAL A 42 -2.35 10.66 13.75
CA VAL A 42 -1.40 10.93 14.84
C VAL A 42 -0.11 11.54 14.28
N LEU A 43 0.43 11.00 13.20
CA LEU A 43 1.64 11.54 12.59
C LEU A 43 1.42 12.98 12.08
N LEU A 44 0.27 13.27 11.47
CA LEU A 44 -0.07 14.62 11.03
C LEU A 44 -0.17 15.60 12.20
N ASP A 45 -0.79 15.18 13.31
CA ASP A 45 -0.93 16.01 14.51
C ASP A 45 0.45 16.34 15.11
N GLU A 46 1.34 15.35 15.22
CA GLU A 46 2.71 15.54 15.70
C GLU A 46 3.53 16.44 14.77
N LEU A 47 3.42 16.26 13.46
CA LEU A 47 4.13 17.09 12.48
C LEU A 47 3.63 18.54 12.47
N ARG A 48 2.32 18.76 12.64
CA ARG A 48 1.73 20.09 12.81
C ARG A 48 2.22 20.75 14.09
N ALA A 49 2.19 20.04 15.21
CA ALA A 49 2.67 20.54 16.50
C ALA A 49 4.17 20.90 16.44
N ALA A 50 4.97 20.14 15.70
CA ALA A 50 6.39 20.40 15.49
C ALA A 50 6.69 21.48 14.44
N GLY A 51 5.69 22.02 13.74
CA GLY A 51 5.88 22.95 12.62
C GLY A 51 6.65 22.36 11.44
N LYS A 52 6.63 21.03 11.28
CA LYS A 52 7.38 20.28 10.24
C LYS A 52 6.52 19.82 9.07
N LEU A 53 5.25 20.22 9.05
CA LEU A 53 4.35 19.90 7.95
C LEU A 53 4.42 21.01 6.90
N ASP A 54 5.17 20.76 5.82
CA ASP A 54 5.12 21.59 4.62
C ASP A 54 3.79 21.33 3.88
N LEU A 55 3.02 22.40 3.69
CA LEU A 55 1.71 22.39 3.02
C LEU A 55 1.72 23.20 1.72
N GLU A 56 2.88 23.71 1.29
CA GLU A 56 3.01 24.45 0.04
C GLU A 56 2.90 23.53 -1.18
N THR A 57 3.28 22.26 -1.01
CA THR A 57 3.25 21.24 -2.07
C THR A 57 2.37 20.06 -1.66
N ALA A 58 1.42 19.68 -2.52
CA ALA A 58 0.61 18.48 -2.37
C ALA A 58 0.81 17.56 -3.58
N VAL A 59 1.09 16.28 -3.32
CA VAL A 59 1.22 15.24 -4.36
C VAL A 59 -0.04 14.39 -4.35
N VAL A 60 -0.71 14.31 -5.50
CA VAL A 60 -1.87 13.43 -5.69
C VAL A 60 -1.39 12.14 -6.36
N ASP A 61 -1.55 11.02 -5.68
CA ASP A 61 -1.31 9.69 -6.24
C ASP A 61 -2.64 8.97 -6.54
N GLY A 62 -2.62 8.10 -7.55
CA GLY A 62 -3.80 7.38 -8.02
C GLY A 62 -3.47 5.95 -8.41
N SER A 63 -4.27 5.00 -7.93
CA SER A 63 -4.16 3.59 -8.30
C SER A 63 -5.20 3.22 -9.36
N HIS A 64 -4.77 2.48 -10.39
CA HIS A 64 -5.68 1.95 -11.41
C HIS A 64 -6.11 0.53 -11.04
N VAL A 65 -7.41 0.29 -10.86
CA VAL A 65 -7.96 -1.05 -10.69
C VAL A 65 -8.51 -1.51 -12.05
N ARG A 66 -8.10 -2.70 -12.48
CA ARG A 66 -8.62 -3.29 -13.73
C ARG A 66 -10.12 -3.56 -13.59
N ALA A 67 -10.90 -3.09 -14.56
CA ALA A 67 -12.30 -3.48 -14.67
C ALA A 67 -12.40 -4.99 -14.93
N LEU A 68 -13.10 -5.71 -14.06
CA LEU A 68 -13.23 -7.18 -14.13
C LEU A 68 -14.21 -7.66 -15.22
N LYS A 69 -14.98 -6.74 -15.85
CA LYS A 69 -16.00 -7.08 -16.85
C LYS A 69 -15.72 -6.38 -18.19
N GLY A 70 -15.05 -7.10 -19.10
CA GLY A 70 -14.97 -6.72 -20.51
C GLY A 70 -16.27 -7.08 -21.24
N GLY A 71 -16.80 -6.18 -22.07
CA GLY A 71 -17.96 -6.45 -22.91
C GLY A 71 -17.75 -7.67 -23.82
N SER A 72 -18.82 -8.42 -24.10
CA SER A 72 -18.80 -9.65 -24.87
C SER A 72 -18.08 -9.48 -26.21
N HIS A 73 -16.85 -9.97 -26.30
CA HIS A 73 -16.11 -10.03 -27.55
C HIS A 73 -16.74 -11.14 -28.41
N ARG A 74 -17.73 -10.80 -29.23
CA ARG A 74 -18.15 -11.69 -30.32
C ARG A 74 -16.99 -11.75 -31.31
N PRO A 75 -16.45 -12.92 -31.66
CA PRO A 75 -15.54 -13.01 -32.79
C PRO A 75 -16.36 -12.73 -34.06
N PHE A 76 -15.84 -11.82 -34.89
CA PHE A 76 -16.32 -11.67 -36.26
C PHE A 76 -15.78 -12.86 -37.05
N THR A 77 -16.66 -13.79 -37.42
CA THR A 77 -16.43 -14.74 -38.51
C THR A 77 -17.25 -14.26 -39.70
N GLY A 78 -16.55 -13.80 -40.73
CA GLY A 78 -17.09 -13.30 -41.98
C GLY A 78 -15.97 -12.78 -42.86
#